data_AF-A0A8T4EHM8-F1
#
_entry.id   AF-A0A8T4EHM8-F1
#
_cell.length_a   1.000
_cell.length_b   1.000
_cell.length_c   1.000
_cell.angle_alpha   90.00
_cell.angle_beta   90.00
_cell.angle_gamma   90.00
#
_symmetry.space_group_name_H-M   'P 1'
#
loop_
_entity.id
_entity.type
_entity.pdbx_description
1 polymer ?
#
loop_
_entity_poly.entity_id
_entity_poly.type
_entity_poly.pdbx_seq_one_letter_code
_entity_poly.pdbx_strand_id
1 'polypeptide(L)'
;ISLTEFEANYRHIVETITNNSELIILNIPDATKLEIADEVQEQVSQYLIEQYGFAIDAKPLVRQYVGLYNSIIQKIANEYNLTVIDMFNYLDSLSDDLISSDGFHPNEAGHELIADYVKEQMSK
;
A
#
# COMPACT_ATOMS: atom_id res chain seq x y z
N ILE A 1 -1.70 2.18 -13.28
CA ILE A 1 -1.35 0.88 -13.91
C ILE A 1 -2.54 -0.06 -13.78
N SER A 2 -2.71 -1.02 -14.68
CA SER A 2 -3.76 -2.04 -14.50
C SER A 2 -3.32 -3.12 -13.50
N LEU A 3 -4.27 -3.87 -12.91
CA LEU A 3 -3.93 -4.99 -12.03
C LEU A 3 -3.12 -6.08 -12.76
N THR A 4 -3.45 -6.35 -14.03
CA THR A 4 -2.71 -7.30 -14.88
C THR A 4 -1.28 -6.86 -15.13
N GLU A 5 -1.10 -5.57 -15.46
CA GLU A 5 0.22 -4.99 -15.66
C GLU A 5 1.03 -4.98 -14.36
N PHE A 6 0.40 -4.65 -13.23
CA PHE A 6 1.02 -4.74 -11.92
C PHE A 6 1.49 -6.16 -11.59
N GLU A 7 0.63 -7.16 -11.77
CA GLU A 7 0.99 -8.56 -11.53
C GLU A 7 2.19 -8.99 -12.39
N ALA A 8 2.18 -8.66 -13.68
CA ALA A 8 3.27 -8.99 -14.59
C ALA A 8 4.59 -8.32 -14.17
N ASN A 9 4.55 -7.02 -13.85
CA ASN A 9 5.73 -6.27 -13.43
C ASN A 9 6.28 -6.78 -12.10
N TYR A 10 5.39 -7.01 -11.12
CA TYR A 10 5.79 -7.46 -9.78
C TYR A 10 6.41 -8.86 -9.82
N ARG A 11 5.83 -9.78 -10.60
CA ARG A 11 6.38 -11.11 -10.84
C ARG A 11 7.79 -11.03 -11.44
N HIS A 12 7.97 -10.20 -12.47
CA HIS A 12 9.26 -10.03 -13.11
C HIS A 12 10.34 -9.53 -12.13
N ILE A 13 9.99 -8.63 -11.23
CA ILE A 13 10.90 -8.14 -10.18
C ILE A 13 11.31 -9.29 -9.24
N VAL A 14 10.34 -10.06 -8.73
CA VAL A 14 10.59 -11.20 -7.85
C VAL A 14 11.50 -12.23 -8.52
N GLU A 15 11.23 -12.60 -9.76
CA GLU A 15 12.04 -13.56 -10.54
C GLU A 15 13.47 -13.07 -10.80
N THR A 16 13.65 -11.76 -10.94
CA THR A 16 14.97 -11.17 -11.17
C THR A 16 15.83 -11.15 -9.89
N ILE A 17 15.22 -10.90 -8.73
CA ILE A 17 15.93 -10.71 -7.45
C ILE A 17 16.23 -12.04 -6.75
N THR A 18 15.36 -13.05 -6.90
CA THR A 18 15.41 -14.34 -6.20
C THR A 18 16.69 -15.17 -6.42
N ASN A 19 17.58 -14.77 -7.32
CA ASN A 19 18.79 -15.53 -7.62
C ASN A 19 19.91 -15.43 -6.57
N ASN A 20 19.92 -14.50 -5.61
CA ASN A 20 21.08 -14.34 -4.70
C ASN A 20 20.82 -13.79 -3.28
N SER A 21 19.58 -13.54 -2.86
CA SER A 21 19.28 -12.95 -1.55
C SER A 21 17.99 -13.48 -0.95
N GLU A 22 17.92 -13.49 0.38
CA GLU A 22 16.64 -13.59 1.09
C GLU A 22 15.78 -12.37 0.73
N LEU A 23 14.58 -12.63 0.21
CA LEU A 23 13.66 -11.61 -0.26
C LEU A 23 12.49 -11.49 0.71
N ILE A 24 12.29 -10.27 1.21
CA ILE A 24 11.17 -9.91 2.06
C ILE A 24 10.34 -8.88 1.31
N ILE A 25 9.03 -9.07 1.35
CA ILE A 25 8.07 -8.21 0.70
C ILE A 25 7.35 -7.36 1.76
N LEU A 26 7.24 -6.07 1.50
CA LEU A 26 6.33 -5.18 2.22
C LEU A 26 5.08 -5.00 1.36
N ASN A 27 3.89 -5.27 1.90
CA ASN A 27 2.65 -4.95 1.18
C ASN A 27 2.37 -3.43 1.22
N ILE A 28 1.41 -2.97 0.43
CA ILE A 28 1.06 -1.55 0.34
C ILE A 28 0.31 -1.15 1.62
N PRO A 29 0.69 -0.05 2.31
CA PRO A 29 -0.05 0.44 3.48
C PRO A 29 -1.45 0.91 3.13
N ASP A 30 -2.35 0.99 4.11
CA ASP A 30 -3.64 1.64 3.90
C ASP A 30 -3.43 3.15 3.69
N ALA A 31 -3.71 3.61 2.48
CA ALA A 31 -3.57 5.01 2.09
C ALA A 31 -4.78 5.87 2.48
N THR A 32 -5.89 5.31 2.98
CA THR A 32 -7.14 6.06 3.24
C THR A 32 -7.03 7.15 4.31
N LYS A 33 -5.94 7.17 5.06
CA LYS A 33 -5.63 8.16 6.09
C LYS A 33 -4.67 9.25 5.61
N LEU A 34 -4.14 9.13 4.40
CA LEU A 34 -3.21 10.11 3.82
C LEU A 34 -3.98 11.24 3.14
N GLU A 35 -3.43 12.45 3.12
CA GLU A 35 -4.07 13.62 2.49
C GLU A 35 -4.28 13.40 0.99
N ILE A 36 -3.40 12.63 0.32
CA ILE A 36 -3.60 12.26 -1.08
C ILE A 36 -4.92 11.47 -1.28
N ALA A 37 -5.38 10.73 -0.27
CA ALA A 37 -6.65 10.04 -0.34
C ALA A 37 -7.82 11.02 -0.21
N ASP A 38 -7.65 12.15 0.46
CA ASP A 38 -8.64 13.23 0.50
C ASP A 38 -8.71 13.95 -0.86
N GLU A 39 -7.57 14.22 -1.52
CA GLU A 39 -7.56 14.77 -2.88
C GLU A 39 -8.18 13.82 -3.92
N VAL A 40 -7.79 12.54 -3.86
CA VAL A 40 -8.38 11.48 -4.72
C VAL A 40 -9.87 11.32 -4.41
N GLN A 41 -10.26 11.42 -3.14
CA GLN A 41 -11.66 11.40 -2.74
C GLN A 41 -12.41 12.56 -3.36
N GLU A 42 -11.89 13.78 -3.29
CA GLU A 42 -12.56 14.95 -3.86
C GLU A 42 -12.78 14.78 -5.36
N GLN A 43 -11.77 14.32 -6.11
CA GLN A 43 -11.87 14.08 -7.55
C GLN A 43 -12.90 12.99 -7.88
N VAL A 44 -12.88 11.88 -7.14
CA VAL A 44 -13.82 10.77 -7.35
C VAL A 44 -15.24 11.18 -6.96
N SER A 45 -15.42 11.87 -5.85
CA SER A 45 -16.72 12.38 -5.41
C SER A 45 -17.29 13.38 -6.43
N GLN A 46 -16.47 14.30 -6.98
CA GLN A 46 -16.91 15.22 -8.03
C GLN A 46 -17.37 14.47 -9.29
N TYR A 47 -16.57 13.54 -9.79
CA TYR A 47 -16.95 12.72 -10.96
C TYR A 47 -18.26 11.95 -10.74
N LEU A 48 -18.44 11.35 -9.56
CA LEU A 48 -19.66 10.58 -9.25
C LEU A 48 -20.90 11.47 -9.11
N ILE A 49 -20.75 12.67 -8.54
CA ILE A 49 -21.82 13.67 -8.50
C ILE A 49 -22.20 14.08 -9.92
N GLU A 50 -21.23 14.34 -10.80
CA GLU A 50 -21.48 14.73 -12.18
C GLU A 50 -22.17 13.64 -13.00
N GLN A 51 -21.77 12.37 -12.83
CA GLN A 51 -22.32 11.25 -13.60
C GLN A 51 -23.62 10.69 -13.04
N TYR A 52 -23.78 10.68 -11.71
CA TYR A 52 -24.85 9.93 -11.04
C TYR A 52 -25.69 10.76 -10.08
N GLY A 53 -25.29 11.99 -9.75
CA GLY A 53 -26.08 12.93 -8.94
C GLY A 53 -26.02 12.69 -7.42
N PHE A 54 -25.05 11.93 -6.91
CA PHE A 54 -24.86 11.74 -5.47
C PHE A 54 -23.39 11.63 -5.07
N ALA A 55 -23.08 12.10 -3.86
CA ALA A 55 -21.76 11.99 -3.25
C ALA A 55 -21.58 10.60 -2.63
N ILE A 56 -20.47 9.93 -2.96
CA ILE A 56 -20.03 8.70 -2.31
C ILE A 56 -18.73 9.01 -1.56
N ASP A 57 -18.60 8.48 -0.35
CA ASP A 57 -17.32 8.41 0.35
C ASP A 57 -16.38 7.47 -0.42
N ALA A 58 -15.31 8.02 -0.98
CA ALA A 58 -14.37 7.26 -1.80
C ALA A 58 -13.38 6.44 -0.96
N LYS A 59 -13.23 6.69 0.35
CA LYS A 59 -12.24 6.00 1.19
C LYS A 59 -12.41 4.47 1.20
N PRO A 60 -13.63 3.91 1.36
CA PRO A 60 -13.84 2.47 1.22
C PRO A 60 -13.42 1.92 -0.15
N LEU A 61 -13.62 2.68 -1.23
CA LEU A 61 -13.22 2.27 -2.58
C LEU A 61 -11.70 2.26 -2.73
N VAL A 62 -11.01 3.27 -2.20
CA VAL A 62 -9.53 3.34 -2.18
C VAL A 62 -8.97 2.17 -1.37
N ARG A 63 -9.49 1.90 -0.16
CA ARG A 63 -9.06 0.75 0.66
C ARG A 63 -9.25 -0.58 -0.06
N GLN A 64 -10.40 -0.78 -0.71
CA GLN A 64 -10.68 -1.96 -1.52
C GLN A 64 -9.70 -2.07 -2.70
N TYR A 65 -9.44 -0.97 -3.38
CA TYR A 65 -8.52 -0.93 -4.52
C TYR A 65 -7.10 -1.33 -4.10
N VAL A 66 -6.56 -0.76 -3.01
CA VAL A 66 -5.28 -1.17 -2.43
C VAL A 66 -5.29 -2.65 -2.04
N GLY A 67 -6.41 -3.14 -1.48
CA GLY A 67 -6.60 -4.55 -1.17
C GLY A 67 -6.46 -5.49 -2.38
N LEU A 68 -6.84 -5.04 -3.59
CA LEU A 68 -6.66 -5.82 -4.82
C LEU A 68 -5.17 -5.98 -5.17
N TYR A 69 -4.38 -4.92 -5.03
CA TYR A 69 -2.93 -4.99 -5.22
C TYR A 69 -2.27 -5.87 -4.16
N ASN A 70 -2.64 -5.71 -2.88
CA ASN A 70 -2.11 -6.54 -1.80
C ASN A 70 -2.47 -8.02 -1.97
N SER A 71 -3.61 -8.34 -2.56
CA SER A 71 -3.98 -9.72 -2.91
C SER A 71 -3.07 -10.31 -3.98
N ILE A 72 -2.66 -9.51 -4.98
CA ILE A 72 -1.67 -9.91 -5.99
C ILE A 72 -0.30 -10.13 -5.35
N ILE A 73 0.13 -9.21 -4.48
CA ILE A 73 1.39 -9.34 -3.73
C ILE A 73 1.40 -10.63 -2.92
N GLN A 74 0.32 -10.91 -2.17
CA GLN A 74 0.20 -12.13 -1.36
C GLN A 74 0.20 -13.39 -2.22
N LYS A 75 -0.51 -13.38 -3.35
CA LYS A 75 -0.52 -14.49 -4.31
C LYS A 75 0.91 -14.80 -4.77
N ILE A 76 1.64 -13.79 -5.24
CA ILE A 76 3.02 -13.97 -5.72
C ILE A 76 3.91 -14.42 -4.56
N ALA A 77 3.81 -13.81 -3.38
CA ALA A 77 4.61 -14.23 -2.24
C ALA A 77 4.41 -15.71 -1.88
N ASN A 78 3.16 -16.20 -1.92
CA ASN A 78 2.87 -17.62 -1.70
C ASN A 78 3.47 -18.53 -2.78
N GLU A 79 3.43 -18.10 -4.05
CA GLU A 79 3.98 -18.87 -5.19
C GLU A 79 5.50 -19.05 -5.08
N TYR A 80 6.22 -18.03 -4.60
CA TYR A 80 7.69 -18.05 -4.45
C TYR A 80 8.15 -18.31 -3.00
N ASN A 81 7.23 -18.67 -2.09
CA ASN A 81 7.50 -18.92 -0.67
C ASN A 81 8.26 -17.76 0.01
N LEU A 82 7.78 -16.54 -0.17
CA LEU A 82 8.37 -15.31 0.35
C LEU A 82 7.64 -14.83 1.61
N THR A 83 8.41 -14.23 2.52
CA THR A 83 7.86 -13.57 3.71
C THR A 83 7.22 -12.23 3.32
N VAL A 84 5.98 -12.03 3.72
CA VAL A 84 5.27 -10.75 3.60
C VAL A 84 5.16 -10.11 4.97
N ILE A 85 5.63 -8.87 5.08
CA ILE A 85 5.39 -8.00 6.23
C ILE A 85 4.15 -7.16 5.94
N ASP A 86 3.19 -7.20 6.85
CA ASP A 86 1.88 -6.56 6.70
C ASP A 86 1.92 -5.09 7.13
N MET A 87 2.31 -4.22 6.19
CA MET A 87 2.23 -2.77 6.33
C MET A 87 0.80 -2.25 6.26
N PHE A 88 -0.10 -2.95 5.56
CA PHE A 88 -1.48 -2.52 5.34
C PHE A 88 -2.24 -2.33 6.65
N ASN A 89 -2.19 -3.32 7.55
CA ASN A 89 -2.83 -3.20 8.85
C ASN A 89 -1.93 -2.51 9.89
N TYR A 90 -0.60 -2.60 9.76
CA TYR A 90 0.31 -1.98 10.72
C TYR A 90 0.25 -0.45 10.67
N LEU A 91 0.33 0.11 9.46
CA LEU A 91 0.33 1.55 9.24
C LEU A 91 -1.08 2.16 9.18
N ASP A 92 -2.13 1.35 9.35
CA ASP A 92 -3.49 1.84 9.65
C ASP A 92 -3.49 2.70 10.94
N SER A 93 -2.40 2.69 11.72
CA SER A 93 -2.24 3.48 12.95
C SER A 93 -1.29 4.68 12.86
N LEU A 94 -0.70 4.98 11.69
CA LEU A 94 0.18 6.14 11.57
C LEU A 94 -0.61 7.43 11.82
N SER A 95 -0.20 8.18 12.84
CA SER A 95 -0.69 9.54 13.09
C SER A 95 -0.14 10.53 12.07
N ASP A 96 -0.86 11.61 11.82
CA ASP A 96 -0.44 12.71 10.91
C ASP A 96 0.98 13.22 11.23
N ASP A 97 1.38 13.19 12.51
CA ASP A 97 2.73 13.57 12.99
C ASP A 97 3.88 12.70 12.43
N LEU A 98 3.58 11.58 11.78
CA LEU A 98 4.56 10.67 11.16
C LEU A 98 4.62 10.81 9.63
N ILE A 99 3.81 11.69 9.07
CA ILE A 99 3.77 12.01 7.64
C ILE A 99 4.57 13.28 7.37
N SER A 100 5.16 13.35 6.18
CA SER A 100 5.91 14.50 5.71
C SER A 100 4.97 15.63 5.27
N SER A 101 5.54 16.78 4.93
CA SER A 101 4.75 17.94 4.46
C SER A 101 4.04 17.72 3.12
N ASP A 102 4.28 16.59 2.44
CA ASP A 102 3.58 16.23 1.20
C ASP A 102 2.29 15.42 1.42
N GLY A 103 1.92 15.16 2.68
CA GLY A 103 0.67 14.50 3.04
C GLY A 103 0.58 13.03 2.63
N PHE A 104 1.70 12.42 2.19
CA PHE A 104 1.73 11.05 1.71
C PHE A 104 2.93 10.25 2.22
N HIS A 105 4.15 10.76 2.04
CA HIS A 105 5.34 10.03 2.42
C HIS A 105 5.59 10.14 3.92
N PRO A 106 6.13 9.10 4.58
CA PRO A 106 6.57 9.20 5.96
C PRO A 106 7.64 10.29 6.14
N ASN A 107 7.65 10.96 7.29
CA ASN A 107 8.77 11.80 7.70
C ASN A 107 9.88 10.94 8.34
N GLU A 108 10.91 11.59 8.92
CA GLU A 108 12.02 10.90 9.57
C GLU A 108 11.54 9.92 10.67
N ALA A 109 10.65 10.37 11.55
CA ALA A 109 10.09 9.53 12.62
C ALA A 109 9.20 8.41 12.07
N GLY A 110 8.44 8.68 11.00
CA GLY A 110 7.65 7.67 10.30
C GLY A 110 8.52 6.57 9.68
N HIS A 111 9.64 6.96 9.06
CA HIS A 111 10.61 5.99 8.53
C HIS A 111 11.30 5.18 9.63
N GLU A 112 11.62 5.79 10.78
CA GLU A 112 12.18 5.07 11.93
C GLU A 112 11.20 4.00 12.46
N LEU A 113 9.92 4.36 12.61
CA LEU A 113 8.88 3.42 13.04
C LEU A 113 8.73 2.24 12.07
N ILE A 114 8.72 2.51 10.76
CA ILE A 114 8.65 1.48 9.72
C ILE A 114 9.87 0.56 9.81
N ALA A 115 11.08 1.13 9.95
CA ALA A 115 12.30 0.36 10.03
C ALA A 115 12.32 -0.57 11.25
N ASP A 116 11.88 -0.09 12.41
CA ASP A 116 11.85 -0.89 13.63
C ASP A 116 10.82 -2.01 13.56
N TYR A 117 9.65 -1.74 12.98
CA TYR A 117 8.66 -2.79 12.72
C TYR A 117 9.19 -3.89 11.81
N VAL A 118 9.86 -3.51 10.72
CA VAL A 118 10.46 -4.47 9.79
C VAL A 118 11.52 -5.32 10.49
N LYS A 119 12.42 -4.72 11.27
CA LYS A 119 13.42 -5.46 12.07
C LYS A 119 12.77 -6.44 13.05
N GLU A 120 11.68 -6.04 13.69
CA GLU A 120 10.95 -6.91 14.62
C GLU A 120 10.36 -8.12 13.89
N GLN A 121 9.78 -7.93 12.70
CA GLN A 121 9.23 -9.04 11.92
C GLN A 121 10.32 -9.96 11.37
N MET A 122 11.50 -9.43 11.05
CA MET A 122 12.66 -10.20 10.59
C MET A 122 13.34 -11.03 11.69
N SER A 123 13.10 -10.71 12.95
CA SER A 123 13.73 -11.38 14.10
C SER A 123 12.91 -12.55 14.65
N LYS A 124 11.78 -12.89 14.01
CA LYS A 124 10.86 -13.98 14.38
C LYS A 124 11.18 -15.25 13.61
#